data_AF-A0A2D6EZY5-F1
#
_entry.id   AF-A0A2D6EZY5-F1
#
_cell.length_a   1.000
_cell.length_b   1.000
_cell.length_c   1.000
_cell.angle_alpha   90.00
_cell.angle_beta   90.00
_cell.angle_gamma   90.00
#
_symmetry.space_group_name_H-M   'P 1'
#
loop_
_entity.id
_entity.type
_entity.pdbx_description
1 polymer ?
#
loop_
_entity_poly.entity_id
_entity_poly.type
_entity_poly.pdbx_seq_one_letter_code
_entity_poly.pdbx_strand_id
1 'polypeptide(L)'
;MITINKSQIEIEVKKYKEDSQIKILTPDEDWTQYHFSKAEYNLRVARLNFNLNTHKSYIKKLEQTEEIDSDFNTFEWVIIMGYYAMFHAVNALLRKIGVKVGKQYTHEITTNLLLHYFYYTKIIEDELLKIYQNAEEKATEFVVSYMFAKEERKKYQYEVSLTIQKKDTEKILHDATNFVSRLKDINQTISKELVLSRLGEKSL
;
A
#
# COMPACT_ATOMS: atom_id res chain seq x y z
N MET A 1 -12.75 1.14 14.95
CA MET A 1 -13.11 0.51 13.65
C MET A 1 -12.90 1.58 12.59
N ILE A 2 -12.11 1.33 11.55
CA ILE A 2 -11.87 2.31 10.47
C ILE A 2 -13.18 2.42 9.67
N THR A 3 -13.82 3.58 9.67
CA THR A 3 -15.08 3.81 8.93
C THR A 3 -14.76 4.25 7.51
N ILE A 4 -15.15 3.46 6.51
CA ILE A 4 -14.91 3.74 5.09
C ILE A 4 -16.20 4.30 4.47
N ASN A 5 -16.39 5.62 4.52
CA ASN A 5 -17.59 6.30 4.03
C ASN A 5 -17.47 6.68 2.54
N LYS A 6 -18.24 6.00 1.68
CA LYS A 6 -18.17 6.17 0.22
C LYS A 6 -18.43 7.61 -0.22
N SER A 7 -19.50 8.22 0.29
CA SER A 7 -19.89 9.57 -0.11
C SER A 7 -18.86 10.62 0.29
N GLN A 8 -18.24 10.47 1.47
CA GLN A 8 -17.15 11.35 1.90
C GLN A 8 -15.92 11.21 0.98
N ILE A 9 -15.54 9.99 0.63
CA ILE A 9 -14.41 9.72 -0.27
C ILE A 9 -14.66 10.33 -1.66
N GLU A 10 -15.87 10.20 -2.20
CA GLU A 10 -16.23 10.79 -3.50
C GLU A 10 -16.14 12.32 -3.49
N ILE A 11 -16.60 12.97 -2.41
CA ILE A 11 -16.47 14.43 -2.21
C ILE A 11 -14.99 14.83 -2.17
N GLU A 12 -14.16 14.10 -1.43
CA GLU A 12 -12.73 14.40 -1.31
C GLU A 12 -11.98 14.19 -2.62
N VAL A 13 -12.25 13.10 -3.35
CA VAL A 13 -11.66 12.85 -4.68
C VAL A 13 -12.02 13.98 -5.65
N LYS A 14 -13.29 14.42 -5.66
CA LYS A 14 -13.71 15.56 -6.48
C LYS A 14 -12.92 16.84 -6.13
N LYS A 15 -12.80 17.15 -4.83
CA LYS A 15 -12.01 18.29 -4.37
C LYS A 15 -10.55 18.20 -4.80
N TYR A 16 -9.91 17.04 -4.69
CA TYR A 16 -8.52 16.87 -5.12
C TYR A 16 -8.30 17.04 -6.63
N LYS A 17 -9.32 16.71 -7.44
CA LYS A 17 -9.31 17.03 -8.88
C LYS A 17 -9.37 18.53 -9.10
N GLU A 18 -10.29 19.23 -8.43
CA GLU A 18 -10.45 20.70 -8.49
C GLU A 18 -9.17 21.43 -8.05
N ASP A 19 -8.53 20.96 -6.97
CA ASP A 19 -7.28 21.50 -6.42
C ASP A 19 -6.01 21.09 -7.22
N SER A 20 -6.18 20.42 -8.38
CA SER A 20 -5.09 19.94 -9.24
C SER A 20 -4.08 18.98 -8.56
N GLN A 21 -4.51 18.32 -7.47
CA GLN A 21 -3.72 17.30 -6.78
C GLN A 21 -3.86 15.92 -7.44
N ILE A 22 -4.80 15.77 -8.36
CA ILE A 22 -4.95 14.60 -9.23
C ILE A 22 -4.81 15.08 -10.67
N LYS A 23 -3.96 14.41 -11.45
CA LYS A 23 -3.81 14.66 -12.89
C LYS A 23 -4.28 13.45 -13.66
N ILE A 24 -5.20 13.66 -14.59
CA ILE A 24 -5.62 12.66 -15.56
C ILE A 24 -4.71 12.76 -16.77
N LEU A 25 -4.07 11.65 -17.09
CA LEU A 25 -3.11 11.45 -18.17
C LEU A 25 -3.57 10.27 -19.02
N THR A 26 -2.80 9.97 -20.08
CA THR A 26 -2.88 8.67 -20.74
C THR A 26 -2.35 7.58 -19.79
N PRO A 27 -2.93 6.37 -19.80
CA PRO A 27 -2.31 5.18 -19.24
C PRO A 27 -0.84 5.08 -19.64
N ASP A 28 0.02 4.67 -18.69
CA ASP A 28 1.47 4.71 -18.85
C ASP A 28 2.11 3.45 -18.28
N GLU A 29 2.40 2.48 -19.16
CA GLU A 29 2.87 1.15 -18.78
C GLU A 29 4.27 1.19 -18.16
N ASP A 30 5.15 2.04 -18.67
CA ASP A 30 6.52 2.18 -18.15
C ASP A 30 6.47 2.68 -16.70
N TRP A 31 5.66 3.71 -16.43
CA TRP A 31 5.50 4.20 -15.06
C TRP A 31 4.75 3.22 -14.16
N THR A 32 3.80 2.45 -14.67
CA THR A 32 3.19 1.32 -13.94
C THR A 32 4.26 0.31 -13.54
N GLN A 33 5.12 -0.10 -14.47
CA GLN A 33 6.20 -1.04 -14.20
C GLN A 33 7.19 -0.48 -13.18
N TYR A 34 7.63 0.78 -13.32
CA TYR A 34 8.54 1.40 -12.36
C TYR A 34 7.98 1.44 -10.94
N HIS A 35 6.68 1.72 -10.79
CA HIS A 35 6.03 1.68 -9.48
C HIS A 35 5.97 0.26 -8.91
N PHE A 36 5.65 -0.77 -9.70
CA PHE A 36 5.71 -2.15 -9.22
C PHE A 36 7.14 -2.61 -8.90
N SER A 37 8.13 -2.24 -9.69
CA SER A 37 9.55 -2.50 -9.38
C SER A 37 9.95 -1.85 -8.06
N LYS A 38 9.47 -0.63 -7.79
CA LYS A 38 9.70 0.04 -6.51
C LYS A 38 8.95 -0.63 -5.36
N ALA A 39 7.73 -1.12 -5.59
CA ALA A 39 6.99 -1.89 -4.59
C ALA A 39 7.76 -3.17 -4.18
N GLU A 40 8.26 -3.92 -5.17
CA GLU A 40 9.09 -5.10 -4.96
C GLU A 40 10.40 -4.81 -4.24
N TYR A 41 11.07 -3.72 -4.63
CA TYR A 41 12.29 -3.29 -3.95
C TYR A 41 12.03 -3.03 -2.46
N ASN A 42 10.97 -2.29 -2.13
CA ASN A 42 10.60 -2.04 -0.73
C ASN A 42 10.27 -3.34 0.02
N LEU A 43 9.57 -4.31 -0.60
CA LEU A 43 9.34 -5.62 0.03
C LEU A 43 10.64 -6.36 0.33
N ARG A 44 11.61 -6.33 -0.60
CA ARG A 44 12.92 -6.97 -0.38
C ARG A 44 13.64 -6.32 0.80
N VAL A 45 13.67 -4.99 0.86
CA VAL A 45 14.27 -4.26 1.99
C VAL A 45 13.55 -4.56 3.31
N ALA A 46 12.22 -4.64 3.30
CA ALA A 46 11.43 -5.03 4.48
C ALA A 46 11.80 -6.44 4.97
N ARG A 47 11.93 -7.40 4.06
CA ARG A 47 12.36 -8.78 4.39
C ARG A 47 13.79 -8.83 4.93
N LEU A 48 14.71 -8.08 4.33
CA LEU A 48 16.09 -8.00 4.82
C LEU A 48 16.15 -7.46 6.25
N ASN A 49 15.43 -6.37 6.53
CA ASN A 49 15.33 -5.82 7.89
C ASN A 49 14.68 -6.83 8.85
N PHE A 50 13.58 -7.47 8.45
CA PHE A 50 12.94 -8.47 9.29
C PHE A 50 13.89 -9.63 9.64
N ASN A 51 14.62 -10.13 8.64
CA ASN A 51 15.57 -11.22 8.82
C ASN A 51 16.77 -10.81 9.68
N LEU A 52 17.25 -9.57 9.56
CA LEU A 52 18.33 -9.05 10.40
C LEU A 52 17.97 -9.19 11.89
N ASN A 53 16.72 -8.90 12.26
CA ASN A 53 16.24 -9.01 13.65
C ASN A 53 16.01 -10.45 14.13
N THR A 54 15.92 -11.43 13.21
CA THR A 54 15.68 -12.84 13.56
C THR A 54 16.96 -13.69 13.54
N HIS A 55 18.01 -13.25 12.85
CA HIS A 55 19.29 -13.94 12.75
C HIS A 55 20.27 -13.50 13.85
N LYS A 56 20.11 -14.12 15.03
CA LYS A 56 20.87 -13.77 16.25
C LYS A 56 22.39 -13.80 16.11
N SER A 57 22.96 -14.60 15.20
CA SER A 57 24.41 -14.73 15.06
C SER A 57 25.08 -13.48 14.48
N TYR A 58 24.44 -12.79 13.53
CA TYR A 58 25.00 -11.58 12.93
C TYR A 58 24.81 -10.37 13.85
N ILE A 59 23.64 -10.22 14.48
CA ILE A 59 23.38 -9.21 15.52
C ILE A 59 24.40 -9.34 16.65
N LYS A 60 24.60 -10.55 17.17
CA LYS A 60 25.60 -10.79 18.23
C LYS A 60 27.01 -10.42 17.80
N LYS A 61 27.36 -10.59 16.52
CA LYS A 61 28.66 -10.14 16.00
C LYS A 61 28.78 -8.61 16.02
N LEU A 62 27.74 -7.90 15.61
CA LEU A 62 27.71 -6.43 15.62
C LEU A 62 27.71 -5.85 17.05
N GLU A 63 27.03 -6.51 17.99
CA GLU A 63 27.10 -6.16 19.42
C GLU A 63 28.53 -6.31 19.96
N GLN A 64 29.23 -7.38 19.58
CA GLN A 64 30.62 -7.63 19.99
C GLN A 64 31.62 -6.62 19.41
N THR A 65 31.32 -6.03 18.26
CA THR A 65 32.14 -4.97 17.64
C THR A 65 31.73 -3.56 18.07
N GLU A 66 30.79 -3.44 19.03
CA GLU A 66 30.23 -2.18 19.51
C GLU A 66 29.62 -1.30 18.39
N GLU A 67 29.22 -1.91 17.26
CA GLU A 67 28.56 -1.22 16.15
C GLU A 67 27.08 -0.95 16.42
N ILE A 68 26.48 -1.75 17.30
CA ILE A 68 25.08 -1.64 17.76
C ILE A 68 24.98 -1.93 19.26
N ASP A 69 23.93 -1.43 19.91
CA ASP A 69 23.58 -1.78 21.29
C ASP A 69 22.67 -3.02 21.37
N SER A 70 22.45 -3.53 22.58
CA SER A 70 21.64 -4.74 22.81
C SER A 70 20.14 -4.56 22.50
N ASP A 71 19.68 -3.31 22.38
CA ASP A 71 18.28 -2.98 22.12
C ASP A 71 18.03 -2.67 20.64
N PHE A 72 19.10 -2.66 19.83
CA PHE A 72 19.05 -2.40 18.41
C PHE A 72 18.13 -3.40 17.71
N ASN A 73 17.18 -2.85 16.98
CA ASN A 73 16.33 -3.60 16.07
C ASN A 73 15.91 -2.70 14.90
N THR A 74 15.50 -3.31 13.81
CA THR A 74 15.06 -2.60 12.60
C THR A 74 13.59 -2.88 12.25
N PHE A 75 12.78 -3.26 13.25
CA PHE A 75 11.38 -3.57 13.03
C PHE A 75 10.58 -2.35 12.51
N GLU A 76 10.98 -1.12 12.89
CA GLU A 76 10.41 0.11 12.34
C GLU A 76 10.54 0.18 10.83
N TRP A 77 11.71 -0.22 10.32
CA TRP A 77 12.02 -0.18 8.89
C TRP A 77 11.22 -1.20 8.12
N VAL A 78 10.90 -2.34 8.73
CA VAL A 78 10.00 -3.31 8.12
C VAL A 78 8.60 -2.72 7.94
N ILE A 79 8.10 -1.99 8.93
CA ILE A 79 6.78 -1.34 8.87
C ILE A 79 6.76 -0.24 7.81
N ILE A 80 7.75 0.65 7.84
CA ILE A 80 7.90 1.75 6.90
C ILE A 80 7.98 1.22 5.46
N MET A 81 8.85 0.23 5.22
CA MET A 81 9.06 -0.34 3.89
C MET A 81 7.86 -1.18 3.43
N GLY A 82 7.21 -1.91 4.35
CA GLY A 82 5.97 -2.63 4.07
C GLY A 82 4.86 -1.69 3.56
N TYR A 83 4.63 -0.58 4.26
CA TYR A 83 3.69 0.44 3.80
C TYR A 83 4.08 1.01 2.43
N TYR A 84 5.34 1.41 2.23
CA TYR A 84 5.77 2.00 0.96
C TYR A 84 5.68 1.01 -0.21
N ALA A 85 5.85 -0.29 0.05
CA ALA A 85 5.60 -1.31 -0.96
C ALA A 85 4.14 -1.28 -1.43
N MET A 86 3.19 -1.29 -0.48
CA MET A 86 1.76 -1.22 -0.80
C MET A 86 1.40 0.11 -1.48
N PHE A 87 1.89 1.23 -0.98
CA PHE A 87 1.68 2.58 -1.55
C PHE A 87 2.13 2.65 -3.01
N HIS A 88 3.30 2.08 -3.33
CA HIS A 88 3.78 2.05 -4.70
C HIS A 88 3.00 1.08 -5.59
N ALA A 89 2.51 -0.05 -5.07
CA ALA A 89 1.62 -0.92 -5.83
C ALA A 89 0.28 -0.24 -6.17
N VAL A 90 -0.31 0.54 -5.25
CA VAL A 90 -1.50 1.36 -5.56
C VAL A 90 -1.18 2.39 -6.64
N ASN A 91 -0.07 3.11 -6.52
CA ASN A 91 0.33 4.09 -7.54
C ASN A 91 0.57 3.44 -8.91
N ALA A 92 1.04 2.18 -8.96
CA ALA A 92 1.19 1.45 -10.21
C ALA A 92 -0.17 1.24 -10.91
N LEU A 93 -1.20 0.83 -10.16
CA LEU A 93 -2.55 0.70 -10.69
C LEU A 93 -3.16 2.05 -11.10
N LEU A 94 -2.90 3.11 -10.33
CA LEU A 94 -3.33 4.45 -10.71
C LEU A 94 -2.69 4.88 -12.04
N ARG A 95 -1.39 4.66 -12.23
CA ARG A 95 -0.72 4.92 -13.51
C ARG A 95 -1.29 4.08 -14.66
N LYS A 96 -1.67 2.82 -14.38
CA LYS A 96 -2.27 1.90 -15.35
C LYS A 96 -3.59 2.44 -15.91
N ILE A 97 -4.34 3.21 -15.12
CA ILE A 97 -5.59 3.85 -15.56
C ILE A 97 -5.40 5.32 -15.94
N GLY A 98 -4.17 5.81 -16.00
CA GLY A 98 -3.86 7.20 -16.38
C GLY A 98 -4.08 8.23 -15.27
N VAL A 99 -4.01 7.84 -14.00
CA VAL A 99 -4.15 8.74 -12.85
C VAL A 99 -2.78 8.97 -12.20
N LYS A 100 -2.40 10.25 -12.03
CA LYS A 100 -1.19 10.65 -11.32
C LYS A 100 -1.53 11.48 -10.09
N VAL A 101 -1.03 11.06 -8.93
CA VAL A 101 -1.17 11.78 -7.66
C VAL A 101 -0.11 12.89 -7.55
N GLY A 102 -0.53 14.03 -7.02
CA GLY A 102 0.31 15.18 -6.68
C GLY A 102 1.22 14.92 -5.48
N LYS A 103 2.02 15.92 -5.13
CA LYS A 103 2.99 15.82 -4.02
C LYS A 103 2.38 16.13 -2.66
N GLN A 104 1.37 17.00 -2.59
CA GLN A 104 0.74 17.35 -1.33
C GLN A 104 -0.25 16.26 -0.94
N TYR A 105 -0.32 15.91 0.35
CA TYR A 105 -1.24 14.91 0.89
C TYR A 105 -1.21 13.55 0.16
N THR A 106 -0.08 13.19 -0.46
CA THR A 106 0.00 12.07 -1.43
C THR A 106 -0.49 10.74 -0.85
N HIS A 107 -0.25 10.50 0.45
CA HIS A 107 -0.69 9.29 1.15
C HIS A 107 -2.21 9.23 1.32
N GLU A 108 -2.84 10.37 1.64
CA GLU A 108 -4.28 10.46 1.80
C GLU A 108 -4.98 10.31 0.45
N ILE A 109 -4.53 11.08 -0.54
CA ILE A 109 -5.08 11.02 -1.89
C ILE A 109 -4.96 9.62 -2.47
N THR A 110 -3.80 8.96 -2.32
CA THR A 110 -3.60 7.58 -2.79
C THR A 110 -4.57 6.61 -2.09
N THR A 111 -4.84 6.79 -0.80
CA THR A 111 -5.81 5.97 -0.06
C THR A 111 -7.22 6.17 -0.61
N ASN A 112 -7.63 7.43 -0.81
CA ASN A 112 -8.96 7.73 -1.34
C ASN A 112 -9.14 7.22 -2.77
N LEU A 113 -8.10 7.30 -3.60
CA LEU A 113 -8.16 6.76 -4.95
C LEU A 113 -8.14 5.23 -5.00
N LEU A 114 -7.44 4.55 -4.06
CA LEU A 114 -7.57 3.10 -3.90
C LEU A 114 -9.03 2.71 -3.62
N LEU A 115 -9.65 3.41 -2.68
CA LEU A 115 -11.03 3.16 -2.29
C LEU A 115 -12.00 3.47 -3.44
N HIS A 116 -11.87 4.65 -4.05
CA HIS A 116 -12.75 5.12 -5.10
C HIS A 116 -12.67 4.29 -6.38
N TYR A 117 -11.47 4.03 -6.91
CA TYR A 117 -11.31 3.40 -8.22
C TYR A 117 -11.29 1.87 -8.19
N PHE A 118 -10.92 1.24 -7.07
CA PHE A 118 -10.70 -0.21 -7.03
C PHE A 118 -11.56 -0.95 -6.00
N TYR A 119 -11.83 -0.35 -4.83
CA TYR A 119 -12.66 -0.98 -3.81
C TYR A 119 -14.17 -0.79 -4.09
N TYR A 120 -14.63 0.46 -4.22
CA TYR A 120 -16.06 0.76 -4.41
C TYR A 120 -16.59 0.38 -5.80
N THR A 121 -15.71 0.16 -6.77
CA THR A 121 -16.01 -0.40 -8.09
C THR A 121 -16.04 -1.93 -8.09
N LYS A 122 -15.79 -2.57 -6.93
CA LYS A 122 -15.74 -4.02 -6.71
C LYS A 122 -14.63 -4.76 -7.47
N ILE A 123 -13.65 -4.04 -8.02
CA ILE A 123 -12.53 -4.63 -8.78
C ILE A 123 -11.63 -5.48 -7.88
N ILE A 124 -11.34 -5.03 -6.65
CA ILE A 124 -10.57 -5.82 -5.68
C ILE A 124 -11.35 -7.08 -5.29
N GLU A 125 -12.66 -6.96 -5.07
CA GLU A 125 -13.53 -8.08 -4.71
C GLU A 125 -13.58 -9.13 -5.83
N ASP A 126 -13.74 -8.71 -7.09
CA ASP A 126 -13.76 -9.58 -8.26
C ASP A 126 -12.46 -10.40 -8.39
N GLU A 127 -11.31 -9.81 -8.07
CA GLU A 127 -10.04 -10.55 -8.03
C GLU A 127 -10.03 -11.58 -6.89
N LEU A 128 -10.48 -11.18 -5.70
CA LEU A 128 -10.48 -12.04 -4.53
C LEU A 128 -11.51 -13.17 -4.62
N LEU A 129 -12.60 -13.00 -5.37
CA LEU A 129 -13.60 -14.05 -5.64
C LEU A 129 -13.01 -15.26 -6.36
N LYS A 130 -11.88 -15.10 -7.06
CA LYS A 130 -11.18 -16.23 -7.71
C LYS A 130 -10.57 -17.21 -6.70
N ILE A 131 -10.39 -16.77 -5.45
CA ILE A 131 -9.63 -17.50 -4.42
C ILE A 131 -10.49 -17.73 -3.16
N TYR A 132 -11.38 -16.79 -2.84
CA TYR A 132 -12.14 -16.78 -1.59
C TYR A 132 -13.65 -16.76 -1.84
N GLN A 133 -14.38 -17.61 -1.10
CA GLN A 133 -15.85 -17.60 -1.12
C GLN A 133 -16.43 -16.35 -0.45
N ASN A 134 -15.75 -15.78 0.55
CA ASN A 134 -16.14 -14.57 1.27
C ASN A 134 -15.39 -13.32 0.77
N ALA A 135 -15.31 -13.12 -0.54
CA ALA A 135 -14.46 -12.09 -1.13
C ALA A 135 -14.77 -10.66 -0.72
N GLU A 136 -16.03 -10.32 -0.40
CA GLU A 136 -16.41 -8.99 0.08
C GLU A 136 -15.75 -8.65 1.43
N GLU A 137 -15.80 -9.60 2.37
CA GLU A 137 -15.10 -9.49 3.65
C GLU A 137 -13.60 -9.38 3.43
N LYS A 138 -13.05 -10.21 2.53
CA LYS A 138 -11.62 -10.16 2.17
C LYS A 138 -11.21 -8.87 1.49
N ALA A 139 -12.04 -8.27 0.65
CA ALA A 139 -11.78 -6.98 0.04
C ALA A 139 -11.73 -5.87 1.11
N THR A 140 -12.61 -5.95 2.11
CA THR A 140 -12.62 -5.04 3.26
C THR A 140 -11.35 -5.20 4.08
N GLU A 141 -11.00 -6.43 4.49
CA GLU A 141 -9.75 -6.74 5.20
C GLU A 141 -8.52 -6.23 4.42
N PHE A 142 -8.54 -6.42 3.10
CA PHE A 142 -7.46 -6.02 2.19
C PHE A 142 -7.21 -4.52 2.23
N VAL A 143 -8.24 -3.68 2.07
CA VAL A 143 -8.07 -2.21 2.14
C VAL A 143 -7.81 -1.72 3.56
N VAL A 144 -8.39 -2.36 4.58
CA VAL A 144 -8.12 -2.05 5.98
C VAL A 144 -6.67 -2.34 6.34
N SER A 145 -6.06 -3.41 5.81
CA SER A 145 -4.64 -3.72 6.04
C SER A 145 -3.71 -2.61 5.51
N TYR A 146 -4.05 -2.03 4.36
CA TYR A 146 -3.33 -0.89 3.79
C TYR A 146 -3.45 0.36 4.66
N MET A 147 -4.66 0.68 5.11
CA MET A 147 -4.91 1.82 5.98
C MET A 147 -4.21 1.65 7.34
N PHE A 148 -4.23 0.45 7.91
CA PHE A 148 -3.50 0.11 9.12
C PHE A 148 -1.99 0.33 8.94
N ALA A 149 -1.39 -0.18 7.85
CA ALA A 149 0.02 0.03 7.57
C ALA A 149 0.38 1.52 7.39
N LYS A 150 -0.52 2.33 6.81
CA LYS A 150 -0.36 3.80 6.69
C LYS A 150 -0.25 4.45 8.08
N GLU A 151 -1.18 4.11 8.97
CA GLU A 151 -1.22 4.69 10.32
C GLU A 151 -0.04 4.21 11.18
N GLU A 152 0.31 2.92 11.15
CA GLU A 152 1.47 2.41 11.86
C GLU A 152 2.76 3.06 11.36
N ARG A 153 2.94 3.20 10.04
CA ARG A 153 4.09 3.94 9.48
C ARG A 153 4.14 5.38 9.99
N LYS A 154 3.00 6.08 10.04
CA LYS A 154 2.94 7.45 10.59
C LYS A 154 3.36 7.45 12.06
N LYS A 155 2.85 6.50 12.84
CA LYS A 155 3.16 6.36 14.26
C LYS A 155 4.67 6.17 14.49
N TYR A 156 5.29 5.15 13.90
CA TYR A 156 6.72 4.86 14.12
C TYR A 156 7.67 5.86 13.47
N GLN A 157 7.25 6.59 12.44
CA GLN A 157 8.09 7.63 11.83
C GLN A 157 8.16 8.91 12.68
N TYR A 158 7.18 9.17 13.56
CA TYR A 158 7.08 10.44 14.29
C TYR A 158 7.04 10.29 15.82
N GLU A 159 6.79 9.10 16.37
CA GLU A 159 6.78 8.84 17.82
C GLU A 159 8.07 8.14 18.26
N VAL A 160 8.83 8.81 19.13
CA VAL A 160 10.17 8.36 19.59
C VAL A 160 10.10 7.20 20.60
N SER A 161 8.92 6.87 21.15
CA SER A 161 8.79 6.05 22.36
C SER A 161 7.99 4.76 22.19
N LEU A 162 8.15 4.02 21.10
CA LEU A 162 7.38 2.80 20.88
C LEU A 162 8.25 1.57 20.83
N THR A 163 8.05 0.69 21.80
CA THR A 163 8.49 -0.70 21.69
C THR A 163 7.70 -1.36 20.57
N ILE A 164 8.36 -1.62 19.45
CA ILE A 164 7.74 -2.30 18.32
C ILE A 164 7.55 -3.76 18.68
N GLN A 165 6.30 -4.24 18.61
CA GLN A 165 6.03 -5.65 18.80
C GLN A 165 6.36 -6.39 17.50
N LYS A 166 7.28 -7.34 17.58
CA LYS A 166 7.64 -8.26 16.48
C LYS A 166 6.41 -8.83 15.74
N LYS A 167 5.32 -9.09 16.48
CA LYS A 167 4.05 -9.60 15.93
C LYS A 167 3.40 -8.63 14.93
N ASP A 168 3.40 -7.34 15.23
CA ASP A 168 2.83 -6.31 14.33
C ASP A 168 3.69 -6.19 13.06
N THR A 169 5.00 -6.33 13.22
CA THR A 169 5.95 -6.34 12.11
C THR A 169 5.77 -7.55 11.18
N GLU A 170 5.62 -8.74 11.74
CA GLU A 170 5.32 -9.97 10.98
C GLU A 170 4.02 -9.83 10.19
N LYS A 171 2.98 -9.30 10.84
CA LYS A 171 1.69 -9.05 10.21
C LYS A 171 1.81 -8.08 9.03
N ILE A 172 2.45 -6.92 9.21
CA ILE A 172 2.61 -5.93 8.14
C ILE A 172 3.42 -6.49 6.98
N LEU A 173 4.49 -7.26 7.24
CA LEU A 173 5.27 -7.87 6.17
C LEU A 173 4.46 -8.89 5.37
N HIS A 174 3.65 -9.71 6.05
CA HIS A 174 2.74 -10.65 5.42
C HIS A 174 1.67 -9.92 4.58
N ASP A 175 0.99 -8.95 5.18
CA ASP A 175 -0.05 -8.16 4.53
C ASP A 175 0.50 -7.43 3.30
N ALA A 176 1.66 -6.76 3.43
CA ALA A 176 2.29 -6.06 2.31
C ALA A 176 2.67 -7.01 1.16
N THR A 177 3.17 -8.21 1.48
CA THR A 177 3.50 -9.22 0.47
C THR A 177 2.23 -9.65 -0.29
N ASN A 178 1.17 -10.01 0.43
CA ASN A 178 -0.09 -10.42 -0.18
C ASN A 178 -0.71 -9.27 -1.00
N PHE A 179 -0.68 -8.05 -0.46
CA PHE A 179 -1.27 -6.87 -1.08
C PHE A 179 -0.60 -6.54 -2.41
N VAL A 180 0.73 -6.46 -2.44
CA VAL A 180 1.48 -6.22 -3.69
C VAL A 180 1.24 -7.33 -4.70
N SER A 181 1.20 -8.59 -4.27
CA SER A 181 0.89 -9.72 -5.16
C SER A 181 -0.50 -9.58 -5.80
N ARG A 182 -1.53 -9.29 -5.00
CA ARG A 182 -2.90 -9.16 -5.53
C ARG A 182 -3.07 -7.96 -6.44
N LEU A 183 -2.42 -6.83 -6.14
CA LEU A 183 -2.45 -5.69 -7.06
C LEU A 183 -1.74 -5.98 -8.39
N LYS A 184 -0.71 -6.84 -8.40
CA LYS A 184 -0.11 -7.33 -9.65
C LYS A 184 -1.07 -8.22 -10.43
N ASP A 185 -1.85 -9.07 -9.76
CA ASP A 185 -2.86 -9.90 -10.41
C ASP A 185 -3.94 -9.00 -11.05
N ILE A 186 -4.44 -8.00 -10.32
CA ILE A 186 -5.37 -6.98 -10.84
C ILE A 186 -4.77 -6.23 -12.04
N ASN A 187 -3.49 -5.89 -11.99
CA ASN A 187 -2.81 -5.17 -13.08
C ASN A 187 -2.88 -5.89 -14.44
N GLN A 188 -3.02 -7.23 -14.43
CA GLN A 188 -3.09 -8.03 -15.67
C GLN A 188 -4.40 -7.83 -16.42
N THR A 189 -5.47 -7.44 -15.74
CA THR A 189 -6.83 -7.36 -16.30
C THR A 189 -7.43 -5.97 -16.26
N ILE A 190 -6.90 -5.08 -15.39
CA ILE A 190 -7.42 -3.73 -15.23
C ILE A 190 -7.14 -2.86 -16.46
N SER A 191 -8.12 -2.02 -16.80
CA SER A 191 -7.98 -0.96 -17.78
C SER A 191 -8.75 0.28 -17.33
N LYS A 192 -8.45 1.44 -17.95
CA LYS A 192 -9.18 2.68 -17.71
C LYS A 192 -10.68 2.51 -18.02
N GLU A 193 -10.99 1.83 -19.11
CA GLU A 193 -12.35 1.57 -19.60
C GLU A 193 -13.13 0.70 -18.63
N LEU A 194 -12.51 -0.33 -18.06
CA LEU A 194 -13.13 -1.16 -17.02
C LEU A 194 -13.50 -0.32 -15.80
N VAL A 195 -12.59 0.53 -15.31
CA VAL A 195 -12.86 1.41 -14.16
C VAL A 195 -14.00 2.37 -14.47
N LEU A 196 -13.98 3.02 -15.63
CA LEU A 196 -15.04 3.94 -16.07
C LEU A 196 -16.40 3.26 -16.17
N SER A 197 -16.44 2.05 -16.74
CA SER A 197 -17.67 1.25 -16.82
C SER A 197 -18.23 0.92 -15.44
N ARG A 198 -17.38 0.63 -14.44
CA ARG A 198 -17.81 0.33 -13.07
C ARG A 198 -18.26 1.58 -12.30
N LEU A 199 -17.71 2.74 -12.63
CA LEU A 199 -18.15 4.03 -12.08
C LEU A 199 -19.43 4.54 -12.74
N GLY A 200 -19.78 4.05 -13.93
CA GLY A 200 -20.85 4.63 -14.75
C GLY A 200 -20.48 5.99 -15.33
N GLU A 201 -19.18 6.25 -15.51
CA GLU A 201 -18.64 7.53 -15.97
C GLU A 201 -18.12 7.44 -17.41
N LYS A 202 -18.16 8.55 -18.15
CA LYS A 202 -17.60 8.64 -19.51
C LYS A 202 -16.12 9.03 -19.53
N SER A 203 -15.61 9.60 -18.44
CA SER A 203 -14.23 10.08 -18.30
C SER A 203 -13.85 10.14 -16.82
N LEU A 204 -12.54 10.01 -16.53
CA LEU A 204 -11.99 10.09 -15.17
C LEU A 204 -11.88 11.54 -14.69
#